data_AF-A0A1I5HHC1-F1
#
_entry.id   AF-A0A1I5HHC1-F1
#
_cell.length_a   1.000
_cell.length_b   1.000
_cell.length_c   1.000
_cell.angle_alpha   90.00
_cell.angle_beta   90.00
_cell.angle_gamma   90.00
#
_symmetry.space_group_name_H-M   'P 1'
#
loop_
_entity.id
_entity.type
_entity.pdbx_description
1 polymer ?
#
loop_
_entity_poly.entity_id
_entity_poly.type
_entity_poly.pdbx_seq_one_letter_code
_entity_poly.pdbx_strand_id
1 'polypeptide(L)'
;MQLRRAGAGTGLVDPVPLPDLSSVQDAIGDEEWVLHAASQDLPCLAEIGLVPARVFDTELAARLAGLPRVGLAAVVESLLGYSLVKGHSAADWSTRPLPEEWLVYAALDVEVLVDLRDALAALLAEQGKTEWARQEFAAVLAAGPPPPRQDPWRRTSGVHGLRSRRQLGMLRALWEARDDLARRRDVAPGRVLPDAAMVSAVQADPRTESALLELPVFRGRANRRLVGTWFGALARGRALPEAELPLHSKPGDGPPPVNRWADRDPAAATRQQAARAALTELSEKHAVPVENLLSPDLVRRLMWTPPEPRDPATVAAALRAGGAREWQVELTRDLLTDALSRA
;
A
#
# COMPACT_ATOMS: atom_id res chain seq x y z
N MET A 1 17.53 -8.09 -7.49
CA MET A 1 17.38 -8.66 -6.13
C MET A 1 18.71 -8.56 -5.40
N GLN A 2 18.66 -8.24 -4.12
CA GLN A 2 19.83 -8.13 -3.24
C GLN A 2 19.71 -9.19 -2.14
N LEU A 3 20.82 -9.87 -1.83
CA LEU A 3 20.88 -10.90 -0.79
C LEU A 3 22.16 -10.74 0.01
N ARG A 4 22.10 -11.02 1.31
CA ARG A 4 23.27 -11.13 2.16
C ARG A 4 23.12 -12.25 3.17
N ARG A 5 24.20 -13.02 3.36
CA ARG A 5 24.31 -14.00 4.45
C ARG A 5 25.72 -13.94 5.03
N ALA A 6 25.84 -13.98 6.36
CA ALA A 6 27.13 -14.10 7.03
C ALA A 6 27.90 -15.32 6.49
N GLY A 7 29.18 -15.14 6.15
CA GLY A 7 30.02 -16.17 5.55
C GLY A 7 29.88 -16.35 4.03
N ALA A 8 28.76 -15.96 3.42
CA ALA A 8 28.58 -15.98 1.96
C ALA A 8 28.83 -14.62 1.30
N GLY A 9 28.68 -13.53 2.07
CA GLY A 9 28.80 -12.16 1.57
C GLY A 9 27.50 -11.66 0.94
N THR A 10 27.63 -10.64 0.08
CA THR A 10 26.51 -9.95 -0.56
C THR A 10 26.44 -10.31 -2.04
N GLY A 11 25.24 -10.68 -2.49
CA GLY A 11 24.94 -11.04 -3.86
C GLY A 11 23.92 -10.08 -4.47
N LEU A 12 24.18 -9.64 -5.70
CA LEU A 12 23.25 -8.88 -6.52
C LEU A 12 22.85 -9.76 -7.71
N VAL A 13 21.58 -10.15 -7.75
CA VAL A 13 21.03 -11.04 -8.77
C VAL A 13 20.12 -10.25 -9.68
N ASP A 14 20.37 -10.34 -10.99
CA ASP A 14 19.48 -9.81 -12.03
C ASP A 14 18.34 -10.82 -12.29
N PRO A 15 17.09 -10.53 -11.90
CA PRO A 15 15.98 -11.46 -12.11
C PRO A 15 15.46 -11.44 -13.55
N VAL A 16 15.81 -10.45 -14.38
CA VAL A 16 15.26 -10.31 -15.75
C VAL A 16 15.58 -11.54 -16.63
N PRO A 17 16.82 -12.05 -16.69
CA PRO A 17 17.13 -13.29 -17.39
C PRO A 17 16.83 -14.56 -16.58
N LEU A 18 16.41 -14.44 -15.32
CA LEU A 18 16.23 -15.54 -14.37
C LEU A 18 14.79 -15.52 -13.81
N PRO A 19 13.81 -16.01 -14.58
CA PRO A 19 12.40 -15.93 -14.21
C PRO A 19 12.02 -16.82 -13.01
N ASP A 20 12.89 -17.75 -12.63
CA ASP A 20 12.71 -18.63 -11.49
C ASP A 20 14.01 -18.71 -10.68
N LEU A 21 13.91 -18.44 -9.38
CA LEU A 21 14.99 -18.51 -8.41
C LEU A 21 14.68 -19.54 -7.30
N SER A 22 13.84 -20.54 -7.57
CA SER A 22 13.53 -21.62 -6.63
C SER A 22 14.80 -22.33 -6.12
N SER A 23 15.86 -22.46 -6.93
CA SER A 23 17.14 -23.01 -6.46
C SER A 23 17.81 -22.16 -5.37
N VAL A 24 17.57 -20.85 -5.36
CA VAL A 24 18.01 -19.94 -4.30
C VAL A 24 17.14 -20.13 -3.06
N GLN A 25 15.82 -20.29 -3.23
CA GLN A 25 14.92 -20.64 -2.11
C GLN A 25 15.35 -21.95 -1.43
N ASP A 26 15.66 -23.00 -2.21
CA ASP A 26 16.15 -24.29 -1.70
C ASP A 26 17.46 -24.13 -0.92
N ALA A 27 18.36 -23.27 -1.39
CA ALA A 27 19.63 -22.99 -0.72
C ALA A 27 19.47 -22.18 0.58
N ILE A 28 18.43 -21.35 0.67
CA ILE A 28 18.10 -20.58 1.88
C ILE A 28 17.36 -21.48 2.89
N GLY A 29 16.46 -22.35 2.44
CA GLY A 29 15.67 -23.23 3.30
C GLY A 29 14.73 -22.44 4.23
N ASP A 30 14.68 -22.84 5.50
CA ASP A 30 13.77 -22.29 6.53
C ASP A 30 14.36 -21.11 7.34
N GLU A 31 15.46 -20.54 6.86
CA GLU A 31 16.12 -19.40 7.52
C GLU A 31 15.19 -18.18 7.59
N GLU A 32 15.40 -17.34 8.60
CA GLU A 32 14.66 -16.08 8.75
C GLU A 32 15.15 -15.04 7.73
N TRP A 33 14.22 -14.46 6.97
CA TRP A 33 14.54 -13.40 6.04
C TRP A 33 14.42 -12.05 6.73
N VAL A 34 15.46 -11.22 6.63
CA VAL A 34 15.40 -9.85 7.13
C VAL A 34 15.08 -8.92 5.97
N LEU A 35 13.95 -8.23 6.07
CA LEU A 35 13.48 -7.27 5.08
C LEU A 35 13.19 -5.93 5.74
N HIS A 36 13.16 -4.86 4.96
CA HIS A 36 12.70 -3.56 5.40
C HIS A 36 11.43 -3.21 4.62
N ALA A 37 10.29 -3.06 5.30
CA ALA A 37 9.00 -2.87 4.63
C ALA A 37 8.58 -4.09 3.78
N ALA A 38 8.64 -5.28 4.36
CA ALA A 38 8.54 -6.57 3.67
C ALA A 38 7.31 -6.69 2.73
N SER A 39 6.19 -6.06 3.10
CA SER A 39 4.98 -6.01 2.25
C SER A 39 5.19 -5.45 0.84
N GLN A 40 6.27 -4.68 0.61
CA GLN A 40 6.61 -4.13 -0.71
C GLN A 40 7.35 -5.15 -1.58
N ASP A 41 8.18 -6.01 -0.99
CA ASP A 41 9.04 -6.94 -1.73
C ASP A 41 8.44 -8.33 -1.87
N LEU A 42 7.71 -8.81 -0.84
CA LEU A 42 7.19 -10.19 -0.80
C LEU A 42 6.38 -10.59 -2.05
N PRO A 43 5.47 -9.75 -2.61
CA PRO A 43 4.76 -10.11 -3.85
C PRO A 43 5.70 -10.33 -5.04
N CYS A 44 6.69 -9.44 -5.22
CA CYS A 44 7.65 -9.51 -6.32
C CYS A 44 8.61 -10.70 -6.17
N LEU A 45 9.00 -11.04 -4.93
CA LEU A 45 9.81 -12.22 -4.63
C LEU A 45 9.05 -13.51 -4.95
N ALA A 46 7.77 -13.58 -4.59
CA ALA A 46 6.94 -14.75 -4.87
C ALA A 46 6.78 -15.02 -6.38
N GLU A 47 6.75 -13.98 -7.22
CA GLU A 47 6.68 -14.11 -8.68
C GLU A 47 7.90 -14.82 -9.29
N ILE A 48 9.04 -14.81 -8.60
CA ILE A 48 10.30 -15.46 -9.04
C ILE A 48 10.65 -16.69 -8.19
N GLY A 49 9.68 -17.31 -7.52
CA GLY A 49 9.87 -18.57 -6.79
C GLY A 49 10.48 -18.41 -5.39
N LEU A 50 10.48 -17.20 -4.83
CA LEU A 50 11.03 -16.91 -3.50
C LEU A 50 9.92 -16.64 -2.48
N VAL A 51 9.75 -17.53 -1.51
CA VAL A 51 8.67 -17.50 -0.53
C VAL A 51 9.23 -17.84 0.86
N PRO A 52 9.56 -16.85 1.69
CA PRO A 52 10.08 -17.09 3.03
C PRO A 52 9.05 -17.71 3.96
N ALA A 53 9.47 -18.71 4.75
CA ALA A 53 8.67 -19.24 5.86
C ALA A 53 8.65 -18.30 7.08
N ARG A 54 9.69 -17.46 7.23
CA ARG A 54 9.89 -16.57 8.37
C ARG A 54 10.47 -15.24 7.90
N VAL A 55 9.98 -14.14 8.48
CA VAL A 55 10.47 -12.79 8.19
C VAL A 55 10.68 -12.01 9.49
N PHE A 56 11.69 -11.16 9.48
CA PHE A 56 11.83 -10.05 10.40
C PHE A 56 11.72 -8.75 9.59
N ASP A 57 10.62 -8.02 9.76
CA ASP A 57 10.42 -6.73 9.09
C ASP A 57 10.97 -5.59 9.96
N THR A 58 12.09 -5.02 9.54
CA THR A 58 12.79 -3.96 10.29
C THR A 58 12.02 -2.63 10.31
N GLU A 59 11.18 -2.32 9.31
CA GLU A 59 10.33 -1.11 9.36
C GLU A 59 9.24 -1.28 10.41
N LEU A 60 8.58 -2.44 10.41
CA LEU A 60 7.50 -2.74 11.33
C LEU A 60 7.99 -2.90 12.78
N ALA A 61 9.15 -3.53 12.96
CA ALA A 61 9.88 -3.56 14.22
C ALA A 61 10.15 -2.14 14.74
N ALA A 62 10.71 -1.27 13.91
CA ALA A 62 11.02 0.11 14.31
C ALA A 62 9.76 0.89 14.70
N ARG A 63 8.66 0.68 13.96
CA ARG A 63 7.36 1.28 14.22
C ARG A 63 6.75 0.82 15.55
N LEU A 64 6.81 -0.48 15.84
CA LEU A 64 6.39 -1.03 17.13
C LEU A 64 7.31 -0.59 18.28
N ALA A 65 8.60 -0.41 18.01
CA ALA A 65 9.55 0.10 18.99
C ALA A 65 9.40 1.60 19.28
N GLY A 66 8.52 2.31 18.55
CA GLY A 66 8.21 3.72 18.76
C GLY A 66 9.23 4.69 18.16
N LEU A 67 10.03 4.26 17.18
CA LEU A 67 10.99 5.15 16.54
C LEU A 67 10.27 6.26 15.74
N PRO A 68 10.74 7.52 15.81
CA PRO A 68 10.07 8.65 15.17
C PRO A 68 10.17 8.62 13.63
N ARG A 69 11.19 7.95 13.10
CA ARG A 69 11.39 7.72 11.67
C ARG A 69 11.72 6.25 11.46
N VAL A 70 10.98 5.62 10.56
CA VAL A 70 11.06 4.16 10.34
C VAL A 70 11.69 3.77 9.02
N GLY A 71 12.03 4.72 8.14
CA GLY A 71 12.72 4.41 6.89
C GLY A 71 14.17 3.94 7.13
N LEU A 72 14.64 2.97 6.33
CA LEU A 72 15.90 2.24 6.52
C LEU A 72 17.07 3.11 6.97
N ALA A 73 17.39 4.16 6.19
CA ALA A 73 18.51 5.06 6.50
C ALA A 73 18.39 5.72 7.88
N ALA A 74 17.18 6.11 8.31
CA ALA A 74 16.97 6.75 9.60
C ALA A 74 17.10 5.76 10.76
N VAL A 75 16.65 4.52 10.58
CA VAL A 75 16.75 3.48 11.61
C VAL A 75 18.20 3.01 11.76
N VAL A 76 18.90 2.82 10.65
CA VAL A 76 20.33 2.47 10.62
C VAL A 76 21.17 3.56 11.29
N GLU A 77 20.92 4.83 10.99
CA GLU A 77 21.57 5.97 11.65
C GLU A 77 21.31 5.96 13.16
N SER A 78 20.06 5.76 13.56
CA SER A 78 19.65 5.80 14.97
C SER A 78 20.18 4.64 15.81
N LEU A 79 20.28 3.43 15.26
CA LEU A 79 20.60 2.23 16.04
C LEU A 79 22.01 1.71 15.82
N LEU A 80 22.58 1.90 14.63
CA LEU A 80 23.92 1.41 14.28
C LEU A 80 24.95 2.53 14.13
N GLY A 81 24.51 3.79 14.11
CA GLY A 81 25.41 4.95 13.96
C GLY A 81 25.99 5.12 12.55
N TYR A 82 25.44 4.43 11.55
CA TYR A 82 25.86 4.53 10.16
C TYR A 82 24.97 5.46 9.35
N SER A 83 25.57 6.25 8.46
CA SER A 83 24.86 7.06 7.48
C SER A 83 24.86 6.36 6.13
N LEU A 84 23.69 5.93 5.65
CA LEU A 84 23.56 5.38 4.30
C LEU A 84 23.71 6.47 3.25
N VAL A 85 24.40 6.16 2.15
CA VAL A 85 24.57 7.06 1.02
C VAL A 85 23.21 7.31 0.37
N LYS A 86 22.83 8.59 0.21
CA LYS A 86 21.61 8.97 -0.49
C LYS A 86 21.80 8.77 -1.99
N GLY A 87 20.93 8.01 -2.65
CA GLY A 87 20.97 7.86 -4.10
C GLY A 87 19.94 6.86 -4.62
N HIS A 88 19.75 6.88 -5.94
CA HIS A 88 19.19 5.82 -6.80
C HIS A 88 17.84 5.15 -6.44
N SER A 89 17.15 5.57 -5.38
CA SER A 89 15.82 5.03 -5.03
C SER A 89 14.76 5.24 -6.12
N ALA A 90 14.92 6.30 -6.93
CA ALA A 90 14.07 6.61 -8.08
C ALA A 90 14.75 6.32 -9.44
N ALA A 91 15.83 5.52 -9.46
CA ALA A 91 16.51 5.15 -10.69
C ALA A 91 15.68 4.17 -11.55
N ASP A 92 15.94 4.15 -12.86
CA ASP A 92 15.35 3.18 -13.77
C ASP A 92 16.12 1.86 -13.71
N TRP A 93 15.81 1.02 -12.72
CA TRP A 93 16.45 -0.28 -12.47
C TRP A 93 16.31 -1.31 -13.60
N SER A 94 15.60 -0.99 -14.69
CA SER A 94 15.61 -1.78 -15.93
C SER A 94 16.86 -1.54 -16.79
N THR A 95 17.66 -0.51 -16.48
CA THR A 95 18.88 -0.13 -17.22
C THR A 95 19.92 -1.27 -17.22
N ARG A 96 20.51 -1.57 -18.37
CA ARG A 96 21.63 -2.54 -18.50
C ARG A 96 22.77 -2.01 -19.38
N PRO A 97 24.04 -2.21 -19.00
CA PRO A 97 24.48 -2.70 -17.68
C PRO A 97 24.13 -1.70 -16.56
N LEU A 98 23.97 -2.18 -15.32
CA LEU A 98 23.75 -1.30 -14.17
C LEU A 98 25.03 -0.50 -13.86
N PRO A 99 24.95 0.83 -13.64
CA PRO A 99 26.09 1.62 -13.19
C PRO A 99 26.64 1.12 -11.84
N GLU A 100 27.95 1.23 -11.65
CA GLU A 100 28.63 0.78 -10.42
C GLU A 100 28.07 1.45 -9.16
N GLU A 101 27.79 2.75 -9.22
CA GLU A 101 27.14 3.50 -8.14
C GLU A 101 25.78 2.90 -7.71
N TRP A 102 25.02 2.31 -8.63
CA TRP A 102 23.74 1.68 -8.32
C TRP A 102 23.93 0.31 -7.70
N LEU A 103 24.96 -0.43 -8.13
CA LEU A 103 25.33 -1.72 -7.52
C LEU A 103 25.78 -1.51 -6.07
N VAL A 104 26.62 -0.51 -5.81
CA VAL A 104 27.05 -0.15 -4.46
C VAL A 104 25.86 0.24 -3.60
N TYR A 105 24.98 1.11 -4.11
CA TYR A 105 23.76 1.50 -3.41
C TYR A 105 22.89 0.27 -3.05
N ALA A 106 22.63 -0.62 -4.01
CA ALA A 106 21.84 -1.83 -3.78
C ALA A 106 22.48 -2.78 -2.77
N ALA A 107 23.81 -2.95 -2.80
CA ALA A 107 24.52 -3.78 -1.83
C ALA A 107 24.39 -3.21 -0.40
N LEU A 108 24.57 -1.89 -0.24
CA LEU A 108 24.51 -1.24 1.07
C LEU A 108 23.15 -1.36 1.77
N ASP A 109 22.06 -1.46 1.01
CA ASP A 109 20.71 -1.66 1.58
C ASP A 109 20.58 -2.99 2.33
N VAL A 110 21.38 -4.02 1.97
CA VAL A 110 21.35 -5.34 2.64
C VAL A 110 22.53 -5.59 3.58
N GLU A 111 23.65 -4.87 3.42
CA GLU A 111 24.85 -5.00 4.27
C GLU A 111 24.55 -4.88 5.77
N VAL A 112 23.62 -4.00 6.12
CA VAL A 112 23.30 -3.60 7.50
C VAL A 112 22.13 -4.34 8.12
N LEU A 113 21.37 -5.14 7.35
CA LEU A 113 20.07 -5.63 7.79
C LEU A 113 20.16 -6.63 8.94
N VAL A 114 21.16 -7.52 8.95
CA VAL A 114 21.32 -8.51 10.02
C VAL A 114 21.62 -7.81 11.36
N ASP A 115 22.57 -6.88 11.37
CA ASP A 115 22.90 -6.10 12.57
C ASP A 115 21.72 -5.24 13.03
N LEU A 116 21.00 -4.66 12.07
CA LEU A 116 19.81 -3.86 12.35
C LEU A 116 18.69 -4.72 12.97
N ARG A 117 18.50 -5.94 12.46
CA ARG A 117 17.56 -6.91 13.00
C ARG A 117 17.89 -7.24 14.45
N ASP A 118 19.16 -7.48 14.77
CA ASP A 118 19.58 -7.82 16.12
C ASP A 118 19.37 -6.65 17.09
N ALA A 119 19.71 -5.43 16.68
CA ALA A 119 19.47 -4.22 17.47
C ALA A 119 17.97 -3.99 17.74
N LEU A 120 17.11 -4.15 16.72
CA LEU A 120 15.67 -4.00 16.86
C LEU A 120 15.04 -5.11 17.70
N ALA A 121 15.52 -6.35 17.56
CA ALA A 121 15.05 -7.47 18.37
C ALA A 121 15.35 -7.24 19.86
N ALA A 122 16.55 -6.75 20.19
CA ALA A 122 16.93 -6.38 21.55
C ALA A 122 16.04 -5.25 22.11
N LEU A 123 15.81 -4.20 21.31
CA LEU A 123 14.95 -3.08 21.70
C LEU A 123 13.49 -3.51 21.95
N LEU A 124 12.94 -4.37 21.08
CA LEU A 124 11.59 -4.90 21.27
C LEU A 124 11.50 -5.80 22.50
N ALA A 125 12.54 -6.59 22.79
CA ALA A 125 12.60 -7.42 23.99
C ALA A 125 12.63 -6.58 25.27
N GLU A 126 13.43 -5.51 25.31
CA GLU A 126 13.48 -4.56 26.42
C GLU A 126 12.10 -3.91 26.68
N GLN A 127 11.37 -3.61 25.60
CA GLN A 127 10.03 -3.02 25.68
C GLN A 127 8.90 -4.04 25.92
N GLY A 128 9.21 -5.35 25.98
CA GLY A 128 8.20 -6.41 26.12
C GLY A 128 7.29 -6.59 24.89
N LYS A 129 7.75 -6.20 23.71
CA LYS A 129 6.98 -6.20 22.44
C LYS A 129 7.39 -7.30 21.45
N THR A 130 8.24 -8.24 21.86
CA THR A 130 8.70 -9.35 21.00
C THR A 130 7.53 -10.13 20.40
N GLU A 131 6.52 -10.45 21.21
CA GLU A 131 5.36 -11.21 20.74
C GLU A 131 4.47 -10.39 19.79
N TRP A 132 4.38 -9.07 19.99
CA TRP A 132 3.65 -8.17 19.10
C TRP A 132 4.30 -8.22 17.71
N ALA A 133 5.62 -8.04 17.67
CA ALA A 133 6.39 -8.10 16.43
C ALA A 133 6.27 -9.46 15.73
N ARG A 134 6.35 -10.57 16.47
CA ARG A 134 6.18 -11.91 15.92
C ARG A 134 4.82 -12.08 15.21
N GLN A 135 3.74 -11.63 15.85
CA GLN A 135 2.40 -11.70 15.26
C GLN A 135 2.25 -10.78 14.05
N GLU A 136 2.84 -9.58 14.11
CA GLU A 136 2.87 -8.65 12.98
C GLU A 136 3.59 -9.24 11.76
N PHE A 137 4.78 -9.84 11.95
CA PHE A 137 5.55 -10.45 10.87
C PHE A 137 4.82 -11.64 10.25
N ALA A 138 4.21 -12.48 11.08
CA ALA A 138 3.38 -13.59 10.61
C ALA A 138 2.17 -13.09 9.79
N ALA A 139 1.53 -11.99 10.21
CA ALA A 139 0.43 -11.38 9.48
C ALA A 139 0.87 -10.82 8.12
N VAL A 140 2.06 -10.20 8.04
CA VAL A 140 2.63 -9.72 6.77
C VAL A 140 2.88 -10.87 5.80
N LEU A 141 3.45 -12.00 6.27
CA LEU A 141 3.63 -13.19 5.45
C LEU A 141 2.30 -13.79 4.96
N ALA A 142 1.28 -13.82 5.83
CA ALA A 142 -0.01 -14.41 5.52
C ALA A 142 -0.90 -13.54 4.61
N ALA A 143 -0.64 -12.23 4.52
CA ALA A 143 -1.51 -11.29 3.78
C ALA A 143 -1.59 -11.58 2.28
N GLY A 144 -0.53 -12.15 1.70
CA GLY A 144 -0.43 -12.39 0.26
C GLY A 144 -0.51 -11.11 -0.59
N PRO A 145 -0.57 -11.23 -1.92
CA PRO A 145 -0.74 -10.08 -2.79
C PRO A 145 -2.13 -9.46 -2.58
N PRO A 146 -2.24 -8.12 -2.53
CA PRO A 146 -3.53 -7.47 -2.39
C PRO A 146 -4.43 -7.80 -3.58
N PRO A 147 -5.75 -8.00 -3.37
CA PRO A 147 -6.66 -8.28 -4.46
C PRO A 147 -6.69 -7.12 -5.47
N PRO A 148 -6.94 -7.40 -6.76
CA PRO A 148 -7.10 -6.37 -7.77
C PRO A 148 -8.14 -5.34 -7.32
N ARG A 149 -7.78 -4.06 -7.43
CA ARG A 149 -8.69 -2.97 -7.06
C ARG A 149 -9.89 -2.96 -8.00
N GLN A 150 -11.08 -2.76 -7.42
CA GLN A 150 -12.26 -2.45 -8.21
C GLN A 150 -12.18 -1.00 -8.73
N ASP A 151 -12.49 -0.79 -10.00
CA ASP A 151 -12.48 0.53 -10.67
C ASP A 151 -11.20 1.37 -10.40
N PRO A 152 -9.98 0.87 -10.71
CA PRO A 152 -8.72 1.58 -10.45
C PRO A 152 -8.66 2.96 -11.13
N TRP A 153 -9.39 3.14 -12.24
CA TRP A 153 -9.55 4.42 -12.95
C TRP A 153 -10.11 5.54 -12.09
N ARG A 154 -10.82 5.25 -10.98
CA ARG A 154 -11.35 6.26 -10.07
C ARG A 154 -10.27 6.99 -9.26
N ARG A 155 -9.03 6.51 -9.26
CA ARG A 155 -7.88 7.19 -8.63
C ARG A 155 -7.16 8.17 -9.56
N THR A 156 -7.65 8.35 -10.79
CA THR A 156 -7.08 9.35 -11.70
C THR A 156 -7.12 10.73 -11.04
N SER A 157 -5.94 11.34 -10.94
CA SER A 157 -5.80 12.69 -10.37
C SER A 157 -6.63 13.68 -11.19
N GLY A 158 -7.48 14.47 -10.51
CA GLY A 158 -8.39 15.41 -11.16
C GLY A 158 -9.77 14.86 -11.54
N VAL A 159 -10.07 13.58 -11.26
CA VAL A 159 -11.40 12.98 -11.51
C VAL A 159 -12.55 13.76 -10.87
N HIS A 160 -12.33 14.40 -9.72
CA HIS A 160 -13.34 15.23 -9.04
C HIS A 160 -13.81 16.44 -9.85
N GLY A 161 -13.03 16.85 -10.86
CA GLY A 161 -13.42 17.88 -11.82
C GLY A 161 -14.46 17.41 -12.85
N LEU A 162 -14.74 16.10 -12.93
CA LEU A 162 -15.70 15.52 -13.86
C LEU A 162 -17.07 15.39 -13.20
N ARG A 163 -18.05 16.12 -13.72
CA ARG A 163 -19.36 16.34 -13.06
C ARG A 163 -20.50 15.53 -13.65
N SER A 164 -20.31 14.86 -14.80
CA SER A 164 -21.33 13.98 -15.38
C SER A 164 -20.88 12.52 -15.43
N ARG A 165 -21.84 11.59 -15.31
CA ARG A 165 -21.61 10.15 -15.47
C ARG A 165 -21.03 9.81 -16.85
N ARG A 166 -21.38 10.59 -17.86
CA ARG A 166 -20.86 10.48 -19.23
C ARG A 166 -19.36 10.75 -19.27
N GLN A 167 -18.89 11.81 -18.60
CA GLN A 167 -17.47 12.11 -18.46
C GLN A 167 -16.73 10.99 -17.72
N LEU A 168 -17.34 10.39 -16.69
CA LEU A 168 -16.76 9.23 -16.02
C LEU A 168 -16.66 8.00 -16.94
N GLY A 169 -17.66 7.77 -17.80
CA GLY A 169 -17.62 6.72 -18.82
C GLY A 169 -16.49 6.92 -19.83
N MET A 170 -16.30 8.16 -20.30
CA MET A 170 -15.17 8.54 -21.17
C MET A 170 -13.82 8.37 -20.47
N LEU A 171 -13.70 8.81 -19.21
CA LEU A 171 -12.48 8.65 -18.45
C LEU A 171 -12.13 7.17 -18.24
N ARG A 172 -13.11 6.33 -17.86
CA ARG A 172 -12.93 4.89 -17.69
C ARG A 172 -12.36 4.26 -18.97
N ALA A 173 -12.99 4.52 -20.11
CA ALA A 173 -12.56 3.96 -21.39
C ALA A 173 -11.14 4.42 -21.78
N LEU A 174 -10.80 5.69 -21.50
CA LEU A 174 -9.47 6.22 -21.78
C LEU A 174 -8.39 5.64 -20.85
N TRP A 175 -8.73 5.47 -19.58
CA TRP A 175 -7.87 4.83 -18.58
C TRP A 175 -7.59 3.37 -18.97
N GLU A 176 -8.60 2.61 -19.38
CA GLU A 176 -8.46 1.21 -19.81
C GLU A 176 -7.56 1.11 -21.05
N ALA A 177 -7.74 1.99 -22.04
CA ALA A 177 -6.88 2.03 -23.22
C ALA A 177 -5.42 2.36 -22.87
N ARG A 178 -5.21 3.24 -21.89
CA ARG A 178 -3.87 3.59 -21.41
C ARG A 178 -3.23 2.40 -20.69
N ASP A 179 -3.96 1.76 -19.78
CA ASP A 179 -3.50 0.63 -18.99
C ASP A 179 -3.09 -0.56 -19.87
N ASP A 180 -3.94 -0.87 -20.85
CA ASP A 180 -3.68 -1.90 -21.85
C ASP A 180 -2.42 -1.60 -22.70
N LEU A 181 -2.25 -0.35 -23.14
CA LEU A 181 -1.04 0.06 -23.87
C LEU A 181 0.22 0.07 -23.00
N ALA A 182 0.09 0.49 -21.73
CA ALA A 182 1.17 0.50 -20.76
C ALA A 182 1.69 -0.90 -20.49
N ARG A 183 0.78 -1.86 -20.25
CA ARG A 183 1.11 -3.28 -20.06
C ARG A 183 1.81 -3.88 -21.27
N ARG A 184 1.28 -3.66 -22.47
CA ARG A 184 1.91 -4.18 -23.72
C ARG A 184 3.32 -3.65 -23.98
N ARG A 185 3.60 -2.44 -23.52
CA ARG A 185 4.89 -1.77 -23.74
C ARG A 185 5.84 -1.91 -22.55
N ASP A 186 5.38 -2.53 -21.47
CA ASP A 186 6.08 -2.62 -20.19
C ASP A 186 6.61 -1.26 -19.71
N VAL A 187 5.70 -0.27 -19.65
CA VAL A 187 6.02 1.08 -19.16
C VAL A 187 4.96 1.58 -18.20
N ALA A 188 5.35 2.42 -17.25
CA ALA A 188 4.42 3.03 -16.31
C ALA A 188 3.28 3.78 -17.05
N PRO A 189 2.00 3.60 -16.67
CA PRO A 189 0.85 4.21 -17.36
C PRO A 189 0.96 5.74 -17.51
N GLY A 190 1.50 6.43 -16.51
CA GLY A 190 1.70 7.89 -16.56
C GLY A 190 2.68 8.35 -17.64
N ARG A 191 3.65 7.52 -18.05
CA ARG A 191 4.56 7.81 -19.16
C ARG A 191 3.88 7.64 -20.52
N VAL A 192 2.83 6.82 -20.59
CA VAL A 192 2.00 6.65 -21.80
C VAL A 192 1.09 7.86 -21.98
N LEU A 193 0.29 8.15 -20.96
CA LEU A 193 -0.63 9.28 -20.97
C LEU A 193 -0.87 9.79 -19.53
N PRO A 194 -0.42 11.02 -19.18
CA PRO A 194 -0.61 11.59 -17.86
C PRO A 194 -2.10 11.73 -17.49
N ASP A 195 -2.40 11.59 -16.20
CA ASP A 195 -3.76 11.75 -15.64
C ASP A 195 -4.39 13.10 -16.04
N ALA A 196 -3.63 14.19 -15.93
CA ALA A 196 -4.11 15.53 -16.29
C ALA A 196 -4.51 15.63 -17.78
N ALA A 197 -3.79 14.94 -18.68
CA ALA A 197 -4.12 14.92 -20.10
C ALA A 197 -5.42 14.14 -20.37
N MET A 198 -5.63 13.02 -19.67
CA MET A 198 -6.90 12.28 -19.74
C MET A 198 -8.08 13.14 -19.27
N VAL A 199 -7.96 13.78 -18.11
CA VAL A 199 -9.01 14.65 -17.56
C VAL A 199 -9.29 15.82 -18.50
N SER A 200 -8.25 16.48 -19.02
CA SER A 200 -8.39 17.58 -19.98
C SER A 200 -9.10 17.16 -21.27
N ALA A 201 -8.76 16.00 -21.83
CA ALA A 201 -9.44 15.48 -23.02
C ALA A 201 -10.91 15.15 -22.77
N VAL A 202 -11.24 14.60 -21.60
CA VAL A 202 -12.63 14.33 -21.21
C VAL A 202 -13.42 15.62 -21.01
N GLN A 203 -12.81 16.66 -20.42
CA GLN A 203 -13.46 17.96 -20.22
C GLN A 203 -13.70 18.70 -21.53
N ALA A 204 -12.73 18.66 -22.46
CA ALA A 204 -12.85 19.28 -23.78
C ALA A 204 -13.81 18.53 -24.71
N ASP A 205 -14.02 17.23 -24.48
CA ASP A 205 -14.92 16.34 -25.23
C ASP A 205 -14.80 16.49 -26.77
N PRO A 206 -13.59 16.31 -27.35
CA PRO A 206 -13.36 16.54 -28.77
C PRO A 206 -14.22 15.61 -29.63
N ARG A 207 -14.77 16.19 -30.70
CA ARG A 207 -15.66 15.49 -31.65
C ARG A 207 -14.93 14.87 -32.84
N THR A 208 -13.66 15.20 -33.02
CA THR A 208 -12.80 14.65 -34.09
C THR A 208 -11.39 14.39 -33.56
N GLU A 209 -10.63 13.54 -34.25
CA GLU A 209 -9.20 13.34 -33.96
C GLU A 209 -8.40 14.63 -34.07
N SER A 210 -8.70 15.46 -35.06
CA SER A 210 -8.07 16.78 -35.23
C SER A 210 -8.28 17.67 -33.99
N ALA A 211 -9.51 17.73 -33.47
CA ALA A 211 -9.80 18.48 -32.25
C ALA A 211 -9.06 17.92 -31.02
N LEU A 212 -8.89 16.59 -30.92
CA LEU A 212 -8.09 15.97 -29.85
C LEU A 212 -6.61 16.36 -29.98
N LEU A 213 -6.07 16.38 -31.20
CA LEU A 213 -4.70 16.81 -31.46
C LEU A 213 -4.47 18.27 -31.12
N GLU A 214 -5.48 19.13 -31.05
CA GLU A 214 -5.30 20.50 -30.57
C GLU A 214 -5.07 20.59 -29.06
N LEU A 215 -5.27 19.53 -28.28
CA LEU A 215 -5.01 19.56 -26.85
C LEU A 215 -3.51 19.39 -26.52
N PRO A 216 -3.00 20.03 -25.45
CA PRO A 216 -1.65 19.76 -24.93
C PRO A 216 -1.43 18.27 -24.68
N VAL A 217 -0.18 17.81 -24.74
CA VAL A 217 0.22 16.38 -24.67
C VAL A 217 -0.16 15.54 -25.90
N PHE A 218 -1.34 15.73 -26.50
CA PHE A 218 -1.78 15.01 -27.71
C PHE A 218 -1.11 15.51 -28.99
N ARG A 219 -0.68 16.78 -29.04
CA ARG A 219 0.18 17.35 -30.10
C ARG A 219 1.55 16.66 -30.21
N GLY A 220 2.03 16.06 -29.11
CA GLY A 220 3.35 15.44 -29.04
C GLY A 220 3.49 14.24 -29.99
N ARG A 221 4.68 14.05 -30.57
CA ARG A 221 4.93 13.02 -31.60
C ARG A 221 4.44 11.63 -31.20
N ALA A 222 4.65 11.22 -29.95
CA ALA A 222 4.24 9.91 -29.45
C ALA A 222 2.72 9.74 -29.42
N ASN A 223 1.99 10.70 -28.84
CA ASN A 223 0.53 10.63 -28.71
C ASN A 223 -0.20 10.92 -30.03
N ARG A 224 0.38 11.71 -30.92
CA ARG A 224 -0.15 11.93 -32.28
C ARG A 224 -0.28 10.62 -33.05
N ARG A 225 0.70 9.72 -32.93
CA ARG A 225 0.64 8.39 -33.57
C ARG A 225 -0.44 7.48 -32.97
N LEU A 226 -0.90 7.78 -31.75
CA LEU A 226 -1.90 7.03 -31.00
C LEU A 226 -3.26 7.74 -30.95
N VAL A 227 -3.45 8.78 -31.77
CA VAL A 227 -4.67 9.61 -31.73
C VAL A 227 -5.93 8.78 -31.93
N GLY A 228 -5.92 7.82 -32.86
CA GLY A 228 -7.06 6.92 -33.08
C GLY A 228 -7.37 6.04 -31.88
N THR A 229 -6.37 5.59 -31.12
CA THR A 229 -6.56 4.85 -29.87
C THR A 229 -7.28 5.70 -28.82
N TRP A 230 -6.82 6.93 -28.63
CA TRP A 230 -7.36 7.85 -27.63
C TRP A 230 -8.74 8.38 -28.01
N PHE A 231 -8.91 8.81 -29.26
CA PHE A 231 -10.19 9.27 -29.77
C PHE A 231 -11.22 8.14 -29.79
N GLY A 232 -10.82 6.94 -30.22
CA GLY A 232 -11.66 5.75 -30.16
C GLY A 232 -12.10 5.41 -28.74
N ALA A 233 -11.22 5.54 -27.74
CA ALA A 233 -11.58 5.35 -26.34
C ALA A 233 -12.62 6.38 -25.84
N LEU A 234 -12.42 7.66 -26.16
CA LEU A 234 -13.39 8.72 -25.85
C LEU A 234 -14.74 8.44 -26.53
N ALA A 235 -14.74 8.03 -27.80
CA ALA A 235 -15.94 7.70 -28.54
C ALA A 235 -16.70 6.51 -27.93
N ARG A 236 -15.99 5.44 -27.54
CA ARG A 236 -16.59 4.29 -26.83
C ARG A 236 -17.23 4.73 -25.52
N GLY A 237 -16.52 5.47 -24.68
CA GLY A 237 -17.06 5.95 -23.40
C GLY A 237 -18.25 6.90 -23.57
N ARG A 238 -18.28 7.69 -24.65
CA ARG A 238 -19.42 8.54 -25.01
C ARG A 238 -20.65 7.74 -25.44
N ALA A 239 -20.45 6.66 -26.18
CA ALA A 239 -21.50 5.80 -26.73
C ALA A 239 -22.13 4.84 -25.71
N LEU A 240 -21.56 4.71 -24.50
CA LEU A 240 -22.11 3.82 -23.46
C LEU A 240 -23.59 4.13 -23.16
N PRO A 241 -24.48 3.13 -23.07
CA PRO A 241 -25.85 3.34 -22.60
C PRO A 241 -25.90 3.98 -21.20
N GLU A 242 -26.95 4.75 -20.89
CA GLU A 242 -27.08 5.44 -19.59
C GLU A 242 -27.06 4.47 -18.39
N ALA A 243 -27.52 3.23 -18.59
CA ALA A 243 -27.47 2.16 -17.61
C ALA A 243 -26.04 1.67 -17.29
N GLU A 244 -25.12 1.75 -18.26
CA GLU A 244 -23.74 1.26 -18.14
C GLU A 244 -22.74 2.32 -17.68
N LEU A 245 -23.20 3.58 -17.62
CA LEU A 245 -22.36 4.68 -17.16
C LEU A 245 -21.98 4.53 -15.68
N PRO A 246 -20.71 4.79 -15.33
CA PRO A 246 -20.29 4.77 -13.93
C PRO A 246 -21.12 5.71 -13.05
N LEU A 247 -21.45 5.25 -11.84
CA LEU A 247 -21.97 6.12 -10.81
C LEU A 247 -20.89 7.09 -10.32
N HIS A 248 -21.29 8.30 -9.91
CA HIS A 248 -20.37 9.29 -9.32
C HIS A 248 -19.72 8.77 -8.05
N SER A 249 -20.54 8.19 -7.17
CA SER A 249 -20.10 7.48 -5.98
C SER A 249 -20.74 6.11 -6.03
N LYS A 250 -19.95 5.06 -5.82
CA LYS A 250 -20.54 3.77 -5.43
C LYS A 250 -20.93 3.90 -3.94
N PRO A 251 -22.05 3.32 -3.50
CA PRO A 251 -22.25 3.05 -2.08
C PRO A 251 -21.02 2.28 -1.59
N GLY A 252 -20.27 2.87 -0.66
CA GLY A 252 -19.19 2.13 -0.02
C GLY A 252 -19.79 1.07 0.89
N ASP A 253 -19.16 -0.09 0.96
CA ASP A 253 -19.48 -1.14 1.94
C ASP A 253 -19.02 -0.79 3.37
N GLY A 254 -18.81 0.50 3.63
CA GLY A 254 -18.20 1.00 4.86
C GLY A 254 -18.98 2.18 5.41
N PRO A 255 -18.67 2.58 6.65
CA PRO A 255 -19.32 3.72 7.26
C PRO A 255 -19.11 4.99 6.42
N PRO A 256 -20.04 5.96 6.50
CA PRO A 256 -19.87 7.26 5.85
C PRO A 256 -18.59 7.97 6.37
N PRO A 257 -18.13 9.03 5.69
CA PRO A 257 -17.07 9.88 6.23
C PRO A 257 -17.37 10.35 7.67
N VAL A 258 -16.37 10.27 8.56
CA VAL A 258 -16.53 10.52 10.02
C VAL A 258 -17.12 11.90 10.31
N ASN A 259 -16.82 12.91 9.49
CA ASN A 259 -17.37 14.25 9.62
C ASN A 259 -18.90 14.35 9.43
N ARG A 260 -19.56 13.29 8.94
CA ARG A 260 -21.02 13.22 8.80
C ARG A 260 -21.70 12.36 9.88
N TRP A 261 -20.95 11.80 10.82
CA TRP A 261 -21.53 10.86 11.78
C TRP A 261 -22.46 11.54 12.76
N ALA A 262 -22.08 12.72 13.28
CA ALA A 262 -22.91 13.47 14.22
C ALA A 262 -24.33 13.75 13.66
N ASP A 263 -24.44 13.98 12.35
CA ASP A 263 -25.73 14.23 11.69
C ASP A 263 -26.52 12.95 11.38
N ARG A 264 -25.82 11.84 11.08
CA ARG A 264 -26.45 10.59 10.61
C ARG A 264 -26.75 9.59 11.73
N ASP A 265 -25.85 9.49 12.69
CA ASP A 265 -25.95 8.62 13.87
C ASP A 265 -25.11 9.24 15.02
N PRO A 266 -25.73 10.10 15.85
CA PRO A 266 -25.06 10.72 17.00
C PRO A 266 -24.48 9.70 17.98
N ALA A 267 -25.14 8.55 18.15
CA ALA A 267 -24.68 7.47 19.03
C ALA A 267 -23.37 6.88 18.49
N ALA A 268 -23.27 6.62 17.18
CA ALA A 268 -22.02 6.19 16.56
C ALA A 268 -20.90 7.23 16.68
N ALA A 269 -21.23 8.52 16.55
CA ALA A 269 -20.25 9.60 16.73
C ALA A 269 -19.66 9.60 18.16
N THR A 270 -20.51 9.44 19.19
CA THR A 270 -20.07 9.32 20.58
C THR A 270 -19.15 8.13 20.79
N ARG A 271 -19.52 6.95 20.29
CA ARG A 271 -18.67 5.74 20.35
C ARG A 271 -17.31 5.96 19.69
N GLN A 272 -17.30 6.56 18.50
CA GLN A 272 -16.08 6.85 17.74
C GLN A 272 -15.15 7.84 18.45
N GLN A 273 -15.71 8.88 19.08
CA GLN A 273 -14.93 9.84 19.86
C GLN A 273 -14.31 9.16 21.09
N ALA A 274 -15.08 8.35 21.81
CA ALA A 274 -14.61 7.60 22.97
C ALA A 274 -13.49 6.61 22.60
N ALA A 275 -13.70 5.82 21.54
CA ALA A 275 -12.71 4.86 21.07
C ALA A 275 -11.40 5.55 20.62
N ARG A 276 -11.50 6.68 19.91
CA ARG A 276 -10.30 7.45 19.51
C ARG A 276 -9.52 7.96 20.71
N ALA A 277 -10.20 8.55 21.69
CA ALA A 277 -9.54 9.05 22.89
C ALA A 277 -8.81 7.92 23.64
N ALA A 278 -9.48 6.79 23.85
CA ALA A 278 -8.89 5.62 24.52
C ALA A 278 -7.69 5.03 23.76
N LEU A 279 -7.77 4.93 22.43
CA LEU A 279 -6.66 4.43 21.61
C LEU A 279 -5.48 5.40 21.56
N THR A 280 -5.72 6.72 21.62
CA THR A 280 -4.65 7.72 21.74
C THR A 280 -3.90 7.57 23.06
N GLU A 281 -4.62 7.44 24.18
CA GLU A 281 -3.98 7.22 25.50
C GLU A 281 -3.16 5.93 25.52
N LEU A 282 -3.70 4.85 24.94
CA LEU A 282 -2.99 3.58 24.82
C LEU A 282 -1.75 3.68 23.92
N SER A 283 -1.84 4.45 22.85
CA SER A 283 -0.73 4.72 21.92
C SER A 283 0.42 5.45 22.62
N GLU A 284 0.11 6.46 23.43
CA GLU A 284 1.09 7.17 24.25
C GLU A 284 1.73 6.26 25.30
N LYS A 285 0.91 5.47 26.01
CA LYS A 285 1.37 4.52 27.04
C LYS A 285 2.38 3.51 26.50
N HIS A 286 2.14 2.97 25.32
CA HIS A 286 2.99 1.93 24.73
C HIS A 286 3.99 2.48 23.71
N ALA A 287 4.00 3.78 23.42
CA ALA A 287 4.80 4.38 22.36
C ALA A 287 4.65 3.63 21.02
N VAL A 288 3.42 3.33 20.62
CA VAL A 288 3.09 2.65 19.35
C VAL A 288 2.06 3.49 18.61
N PRO A 289 2.23 3.80 17.31
CA PRO A 289 1.23 4.57 16.56
C PRO A 289 -0.16 3.94 16.62
N VAL A 290 -1.20 4.77 16.69
CA VAL A 290 -2.60 4.30 16.82
C VAL A 290 -2.97 3.32 15.70
N GLU A 291 -2.51 3.57 14.48
CA GLU A 291 -2.76 2.71 13.32
C GLU A 291 -2.12 1.31 13.43
N ASN A 292 -1.12 1.14 14.31
CA ASN A 292 -0.50 -0.14 14.62
C ASN A 292 -1.15 -0.85 15.80
N LEU A 293 -1.84 -0.12 16.68
CA LEU A 293 -2.70 -0.72 17.70
C LEU A 293 -3.91 -1.38 17.03
N LEU A 294 -4.58 -0.68 16.12
CA LEU A 294 -5.67 -1.21 15.29
C LEU A 294 -5.82 -0.38 14.01
N SER A 295 -6.29 -1.03 12.94
CA SER A 295 -6.55 -0.32 11.69
C SER A 295 -7.66 0.73 11.88
N PRO A 296 -7.50 1.97 11.38
CA PRO A 296 -8.54 2.99 11.49
C PRO A 296 -9.86 2.62 10.80
N ASP A 297 -9.83 1.72 9.80
CA ASP A 297 -11.05 1.21 9.16
C ASP A 297 -11.81 0.23 10.07
N LEU A 298 -11.10 -0.69 10.72
CA LEU A 298 -11.71 -1.65 11.65
C LEU A 298 -12.40 -0.93 12.82
N VAL A 299 -11.73 0.05 13.43
CA VAL A 299 -12.33 0.86 14.50
C VAL A 299 -13.59 1.58 14.00
N ARG A 300 -13.53 2.23 12.83
CA ARG A 300 -14.71 2.91 12.27
C ARG A 300 -15.87 1.96 12.00
N ARG A 301 -15.60 0.77 11.44
CA ARG A 301 -16.66 -0.22 11.19
C ARG A 301 -17.30 -0.69 12.49
N LEU A 302 -16.48 -1.03 13.49
CA LEU A 302 -16.95 -1.46 14.80
C LEU A 302 -17.80 -0.40 15.50
N MET A 303 -17.38 0.88 15.44
CA MET A 303 -18.12 1.97 16.07
C MET A 303 -19.41 2.32 15.32
N TRP A 304 -19.44 2.15 13.99
CA TRP A 304 -20.62 2.42 13.17
C TRP A 304 -21.67 1.32 13.28
N THR A 305 -21.25 0.07 13.22
CA THR A 305 -22.13 -1.11 13.29
C THR A 305 -21.59 -2.04 14.37
N PRO A 306 -21.89 -1.77 15.66
CA PRO A 306 -21.39 -2.57 16.76
C PRO A 306 -21.98 -3.98 16.71
N PRO A 307 -21.22 -5.00 17.13
CA PRO A 307 -21.74 -6.35 17.22
C PRO A 307 -22.67 -6.46 18.45
N GLU A 308 -23.62 -7.40 18.39
CA GLU A 308 -24.57 -7.66 19.47
C GLU A 308 -24.45 -9.13 19.92
N PRO A 309 -24.31 -9.43 21.23
CA PRO A 309 -24.22 -8.46 22.34
C PRO A 309 -22.89 -7.69 22.36
N ARG A 310 -22.88 -6.50 22.96
CA ARG A 310 -21.67 -5.65 23.11
C ARG A 310 -20.78 -6.08 24.27
N ASP A 311 -20.55 -7.38 24.41
CA ASP A 311 -19.69 -7.93 25.45
C ASP A 311 -18.24 -8.11 24.96
N PRO A 312 -17.26 -8.26 25.87
CA PRO A 312 -15.86 -8.40 25.48
C PRO A 312 -15.60 -9.57 24.53
N ALA A 313 -16.33 -10.69 24.67
CA ALA A 313 -16.13 -11.88 23.85
C ALA A 313 -16.54 -11.61 22.39
N THR A 314 -17.68 -10.96 22.20
CA THR A 314 -18.24 -10.62 20.89
C THR A 314 -17.44 -9.51 20.21
N VAL A 315 -16.96 -8.51 20.96
CA VAL A 315 -16.03 -7.49 20.47
C VAL A 315 -14.72 -8.13 20.01
N ALA A 316 -14.14 -9.03 20.81
CA ALA A 316 -12.92 -9.74 20.42
C ALA A 316 -13.11 -10.57 19.14
N ALA A 317 -14.25 -11.26 18.99
CA ALA A 317 -14.58 -12.00 17.77
C ALA A 317 -14.68 -11.06 16.54
N ALA A 318 -15.31 -9.90 16.69
CA ALA A 318 -15.42 -8.91 15.62
C ALA A 318 -14.05 -8.33 15.23
N LEU A 319 -13.17 -8.06 16.20
CA LEU A 319 -11.80 -7.61 15.95
C LEU A 319 -10.99 -8.65 15.16
N ARG A 320 -11.04 -9.92 15.57
CA ARG A 320 -10.37 -11.03 14.85
C ARG A 320 -10.89 -11.20 13.43
N ALA A 321 -12.22 -11.16 13.26
CA ALA A 321 -12.84 -11.21 11.93
C ALA A 321 -12.40 -10.02 11.04
N GLY A 322 -12.08 -8.88 11.65
CA GLY A 322 -11.50 -7.71 10.99
C GLY A 322 -9.99 -7.76 10.75
N GLY A 323 -9.32 -8.88 11.07
CA GLY A 323 -7.88 -9.06 10.88
C GLY A 323 -6.99 -8.45 11.98
N ALA A 324 -7.57 -8.12 13.15
CA ALA A 324 -6.76 -7.76 14.31
C ALA A 324 -5.98 -8.99 14.83
N ARG A 325 -4.72 -8.78 15.19
CA ARG A 325 -3.86 -9.81 15.79
C ARG A 325 -4.22 -10.00 17.27
N GLU A 326 -3.89 -11.15 17.85
CA GLU A 326 -4.27 -11.45 19.24
C GLU A 326 -3.73 -10.41 20.22
N TRP A 327 -2.48 -9.95 20.05
CA TRP A 327 -1.92 -8.90 20.92
C TRP A 327 -2.71 -7.60 20.86
N GLN A 328 -3.27 -7.25 19.69
CA GLN A 328 -4.11 -6.07 19.51
C GLN A 328 -5.47 -6.27 20.18
N VAL A 329 -6.06 -7.45 20.01
CA VAL A 329 -7.34 -7.81 20.63
C VAL A 329 -7.22 -7.74 22.14
N GLU A 330 -6.21 -8.37 22.73
CA GLU A 330 -5.94 -8.36 24.16
C GLU A 330 -5.79 -6.93 24.71
N LEU A 331 -5.10 -6.07 23.97
CA LEU A 331 -4.82 -4.71 24.41
C LEU A 331 -6.00 -3.74 24.27
N THR A 332 -6.88 -3.97 23.28
CA THR A 332 -7.91 -2.99 22.89
C THR A 332 -9.35 -3.44 23.16
N ARG A 333 -9.61 -4.73 23.38
CA ARG A 333 -10.97 -5.28 23.55
C ARG A 333 -11.78 -4.53 24.60
N ASP A 334 -11.24 -4.39 25.81
CA ASP A 334 -11.99 -3.82 26.93
C ASP A 334 -12.23 -2.31 26.71
N LEU A 335 -11.21 -1.59 26.22
CA LEU A 335 -11.32 -0.17 25.86
C LEU A 335 -12.42 0.08 24.82
N LEU A 336 -12.49 -0.78 23.79
CA LEU A 336 -13.51 -0.66 22.75
C LEU A 336 -14.88 -1.10 23.24
N THR A 337 -14.97 -2.11 24.10
CA THR A 337 -16.23 -2.54 24.73
C THR A 337 -16.82 -1.40 25.58
N ASP A 338 -15.99 -0.71 26.36
CA ASP A 338 -16.39 0.47 27.12
C ASP A 338 -16.85 1.60 26.20
N ALA A 339 -16.11 1.88 25.12
CA ALA A 339 -16.50 2.89 24.14
C ALA A 339 -17.86 2.58 23.48
N LEU A 340 -18.14 1.30 23.22
CA LEU A 340 -19.42 0.84 22.67
C LEU A 340 -20.61 1.03 23.63
N SER A 341 -20.34 1.13 24.92
CA SER A 341 -21.33 1.31 25.99
C SER A 341 -21.65 2.78 26.30
N ARG A 342 -20.91 3.74 25.72
CA ARG A 342 -21.08 5.19 25.97
C ARG A 342 -22.21 5.85 25.17
N ALA A 343 -23.06 5.07 24.51
CA ALA A 343 -24.04 5.56 23.54
C ALA A 343 -25.46 5.13 23.86
#